data_AF-A0A8J3KZJ7-F1
#
_entry.id   AF-A0A8J3KZJ7-F1
#
_cell.length_a   1.000
_cell.length_b   1.000
_cell.length_c   1.000
_cell.angle_alpha   90.00
_cell.angle_beta   90.00
_cell.angle_gamma   90.00
#
_symmetry.space_group_name_H-M   'P 1'
#
loop_
_entity.id
_entity.type
_entity.pdbx_description
1 polymer ?
#
loop_
_entity_poly.entity_id
_entity_poly.type
_entity_poly.pdbx_seq_one_letter_code
_entity_poly.pdbx_strand_id
1 'polypeptide(L)'
;MTTPKITIVYASEQPPAGWSASVFVAGPMPRDPDLPSWRPEALRLIERQWSADGPLVVFVPEPRDRHDPPAGYVHQLWEDRWMSVVDAILFWVPREMPGTPGLTTNVEFGRYEGSGRVALGMPPHAHSVRYLRHFADQHEAPVADTLPQTVAATLGLVGRGAWREAGTRDVPLLVWRTPAFQTWWSALSPRGERLLGARVRWTSGSGAASWVLDATVAAPAGSVESRRVMCLNGADVVTAVLANTSQEVEPGGATRAMLHEAGYLVTSEGVQRMRERVQALEARQDDTCRNDYLPDRE
;
A
#
# COMPACT_ATOMS: atom_id res chain seq x y z
N MET A 1 28.53 -19.49 -4.21
CA MET A 1 27.16 -18.96 -3.99
C MET A 1 27.32 -17.69 -3.19
N THR A 2 27.03 -16.53 -3.76
CA THR A 2 27.04 -15.25 -3.06
C THR A 2 25.92 -15.24 -2.02
N THR A 3 26.25 -14.97 -0.76
CA THR A 3 25.26 -14.82 0.30
C THR A 3 24.17 -13.83 -0.13
N PRO A 4 22.87 -14.17 -0.01
CA PRO A 4 21.80 -13.22 -0.32
C PRO A 4 21.99 -11.95 0.51
N LYS A 5 22.12 -10.80 -0.17
CA LYS A 5 22.36 -9.52 0.53
C LYS A 5 21.03 -8.96 1.02
N ILE A 6 20.80 -9.05 2.33
CA ILE A 6 19.64 -8.44 2.98
C ILE A 6 20.05 -7.10 3.58
N THR A 7 19.28 -6.05 3.27
CA THR A 7 19.46 -4.72 3.85
C THR A 7 18.22 -4.38 4.68
N ILE A 8 18.41 -4.10 5.97
CA ILE A 8 17.33 -3.66 6.86
C ILE A 8 17.32 -2.13 6.88
N VAL A 9 16.15 -1.55 6.65
CA VAL A 9 15.92 -0.10 6.63
C VAL A 9 14.92 0.22 7.73
N TYR A 10 15.41 0.86 8.78
CA TYR A 10 14.59 1.26 9.92
C TYR A 10 13.85 2.57 9.62
N ALA A 11 12.87 2.89 10.46
CA ALA A 11 12.18 4.17 10.46
C ALA A 11 13.20 5.33 10.38
N SER A 12 12.91 6.35 9.57
CA SER A 12 13.79 7.50 9.26
C SER A 12 15.04 7.24 8.40
N GLU A 13 15.40 5.99 8.12
CA GLU A 13 16.55 5.67 7.28
C GLU A 13 16.20 5.73 5.78
N GLN A 14 17.22 5.96 4.95
CA GLN A 14 17.11 5.94 3.49
C GLN A 14 17.46 4.55 2.95
N PRO A 15 16.64 3.97 2.06
CA PRO A 15 16.96 2.70 1.45
C PRO A 15 18.01 2.83 0.32
N PRO A 16 18.64 1.72 -0.09
CA PRO A 16 19.58 1.70 -1.20
C PRO A 16 18.93 2.13 -2.53
N ALA A 17 19.73 2.60 -3.49
CA ALA A 17 19.27 3.10 -4.78
C ALA A 17 18.51 2.07 -5.65
N GLY A 18 18.69 0.77 -5.38
CA GLY A 18 18.01 -0.32 -6.07
C GLY A 18 18.02 -1.62 -5.28
N TRP A 19 17.11 -2.52 -5.64
CA TRP A 19 16.94 -3.85 -5.03
C TRP A 19 16.25 -4.81 -6.00
N SER A 20 16.31 -6.11 -5.70
CA SER A 20 15.51 -7.12 -6.43
C SER A 20 14.17 -7.37 -5.76
N ALA A 21 14.10 -7.24 -4.45
CA ALA A 21 12.92 -7.49 -3.67
C ALA A 21 12.80 -6.52 -2.49
N SER A 22 11.58 -6.21 -2.07
CA SER A 22 11.32 -5.45 -0.86
C SER A 22 10.13 -5.98 -0.05
N VAL A 23 10.28 -5.98 1.27
CA VAL A 23 9.25 -6.40 2.23
C VAL A 23 9.07 -5.31 3.28
N PHE A 24 7.83 -5.01 3.66
CA PHE A 24 7.53 -4.20 4.84
C PHE A 24 7.02 -5.07 5.99
N VAL A 25 7.53 -4.86 7.20
CA VAL A 25 7.23 -5.67 8.40
C VAL A 25 6.23 -4.93 9.32
N ALA A 26 4.95 -5.03 8.98
CA ALA A 26 3.84 -4.36 9.67
C ALA A 26 3.25 -5.21 10.81
N GLY A 27 2.62 -4.54 11.77
CA GLY A 27 2.01 -5.17 12.94
C GLY A 27 2.17 -4.34 14.22
N PRO A 28 1.43 -4.67 15.29
CA PRO A 28 1.53 -3.96 16.55
C PRO A 28 2.95 -4.00 17.11
N MET A 29 3.33 -2.89 17.73
CA MET A 29 4.51 -2.75 18.57
C MET A 29 4.07 -2.70 20.03
N PRO A 30 4.83 -3.30 20.97
CA PRO A 30 4.66 -2.99 22.39
C PRO A 30 4.79 -1.49 22.62
N ARG A 31 3.92 -0.92 23.46
CA ARG A 31 4.01 0.51 23.84
C ARG A 31 5.18 0.81 24.78
N ASP A 32 5.55 -0.20 25.56
CA ASP A 32 6.70 -0.17 26.44
C ASP A 32 7.95 -0.60 25.63
N PRO A 33 8.97 0.27 25.49
CA PRO A 33 10.20 -0.05 24.75
C PRO A 33 11.00 -1.19 25.38
N ASP A 34 10.83 -1.46 26.68
CA ASP A 34 11.53 -2.53 27.38
C ASP A 34 10.89 -3.92 27.11
N LEU A 35 9.66 -3.94 26.57
CA LEU A 35 9.06 -5.18 26.11
C LEU A 35 9.68 -5.63 24.76
N PRO A 36 9.95 -6.94 24.61
CA PRO A 36 10.55 -7.47 23.40
C PRO A 36 9.62 -7.27 22.19
N SER A 37 10.18 -6.73 21.11
CA SER A 37 9.51 -6.78 19.79
C SER A 37 9.60 -8.17 19.20
N TRP A 38 8.60 -8.57 18.42
CA TRP A 38 8.64 -9.79 17.61
C TRP A 38 9.44 -9.61 16.31
N ARG A 39 9.73 -8.36 15.92
CA ARG A 39 10.40 -8.05 14.64
C ARG A 39 11.81 -8.61 14.52
N PRO A 40 12.67 -8.61 15.55
CA PRO A 40 13.99 -9.26 15.47
C PRO A 40 13.90 -10.75 15.06
N GLU A 41 12.90 -11.47 15.58
CA GLU A 41 12.66 -12.86 15.18
C GLU A 41 12.17 -12.97 13.73
N ALA A 42 11.29 -12.06 13.29
CA ALA A 42 10.87 -11.99 11.89
C ALA A 42 12.06 -11.74 10.94
N LEU A 43 12.98 -10.84 11.30
CA LEU A 43 14.18 -10.55 10.52
C LEU A 43 15.10 -11.77 10.42
N ARG A 44 15.31 -12.50 11.52
CA ARG A 44 16.07 -13.75 11.52
C ARG A 44 15.42 -14.83 10.65
N LEU A 45 14.10 -14.92 10.67
CA LEU A 45 13.34 -15.84 9.81
C LEU A 45 13.44 -15.45 8.33
N ILE A 46 13.33 -14.16 8.02
CA ILE A 46 13.51 -13.64 6.66
C ILE A 46 14.92 -13.98 6.16
N GLU A 47 15.95 -13.75 6.98
CA GLU A 47 17.34 -14.07 6.64
C GLU A 47 17.54 -15.56 6.36
N ARG A 48 16.93 -16.43 7.16
CA ARG A 48 17.02 -17.89 6.98
C ARG A 48 16.25 -18.41 5.77
N GLN A 49 15.14 -17.77 5.43
CA GLN A 49 14.21 -18.25 4.41
C GLN A 49 14.44 -17.60 3.03
N TRP A 50 15.11 -16.44 2.98
CA TRP A 50 15.40 -15.78 1.71
C TRP A 50 16.44 -16.54 0.91
N SER A 51 16.01 -17.12 -0.22
CA SER A 51 16.83 -18.03 -1.02
C SER A 51 17.09 -17.53 -2.45
N ALA A 52 16.63 -16.33 -2.80
CA ALA A 52 16.87 -15.79 -4.14
C ALA A 52 18.21 -15.03 -4.19
N ASP A 53 18.83 -15.04 -5.37
CA ASP A 53 20.18 -14.47 -5.58
C ASP A 53 20.23 -12.94 -5.47
N GLY A 54 19.08 -12.27 -5.65
CA GLY A 54 18.97 -10.82 -5.66
C GLY A 54 18.90 -10.19 -4.26
N PRO A 55 19.33 -8.92 -4.10
CA PRO A 55 19.24 -8.24 -2.82
C PRO A 55 17.79 -7.98 -2.40
N LEU A 56 17.52 -8.25 -1.13
CA LEU A 56 16.25 -8.00 -0.46
C LEU A 56 16.38 -6.80 0.48
N VAL A 57 15.44 -5.87 0.41
CA VAL A 57 15.31 -4.75 1.36
C VAL A 57 14.14 -5.02 2.30
N VAL A 58 14.38 -4.94 3.60
CA VAL A 58 13.34 -5.14 4.62
C VAL A 58 13.12 -3.83 5.36
N PHE A 59 11.91 -3.27 5.22
CA PHE A 59 11.48 -2.05 5.88
C PHE A 59 10.86 -2.37 7.23
N VAL A 60 11.41 -1.75 8.28
CA VAL A 60 11.02 -1.98 9.67
C VAL A 60 10.49 -0.65 10.24
N PRO A 61 9.19 -0.57 10.62
CA PRO A 61 8.59 0.63 11.21
C PRO A 61 8.97 0.80 12.69
N GLU A 62 10.19 0.46 13.06
CA GLU A 62 10.78 0.76 14.36
C GLU A 62 12.02 1.62 14.10
N PRO A 63 12.36 2.59 14.96
CA PRO A 63 13.69 3.18 14.92
C PRO A 63 14.73 2.09 15.21
N ARG A 64 15.97 2.30 14.75
CA ARG A 64 17.07 1.36 15.01
C ARG A 64 17.33 1.19 16.51
N ASP A 65 17.22 2.29 17.24
CA ASP A 65 17.18 2.31 18.70
C ASP A 65 15.80 2.79 19.16
N ARG A 66 15.09 1.96 19.95
CA ARG A 66 13.75 2.27 20.46
C ARG A 66 13.78 3.19 21.67
N HIS A 67 14.92 3.31 22.34
CA HIS A 67 15.11 4.17 23.50
C HIS A 67 15.47 5.61 23.10
N ASP A 68 15.91 5.82 21.86
CA ASP A 68 16.28 7.13 21.31
C ASP A 68 15.60 7.41 19.94
N PRO A 69 14.26 7.59 19.92
CA PRO A 69 13.57 7.90 18.68
C PRO A 69 13.94 9.30 18.17
N PRO A 70 14.09 9.51 16.85
CA PRO A 70 14.45 10.81 16.30
C PRO A 70 13.41 11.90 16.66
N ALA A 71 13.88 13.06 17.08
CA ALA A 71 13.02 14.18 17.45
C ALA A 71 12.17 14.67 16.25
N GLY A 72 10.87 14.89 16.47
CA GLY A 72 9.95 15.40 15.45
C GLY A 72 9.57 14.42 14.34
N TYR A 73 9.95 13.14 14.46
CA TYR A 73 9.67 12.13 13.45
C TYR A 73 8.18 11.75 13.40
N VAL A 74 7.55 12.03 12.24
CA VAL A 74 6.19 11.60 11.92
C VAL A 74 6.24 10.23 11.26
N HIS A 75 6.19 9.19 12.08
CA HIS A 75 6.32 7.80 11.65
C HIS A 75 5.34 7.42 10.53
N GLN A 76 4.14 7.98 10.54
CA GLN A 76 3.08 7.70 9.55
C GLN A 76 3.47 8.07 8.11
N LEU A 77 4.29 9.12 7.89
CA LEU A 77 4.68 9.53 6.53
C LEU A 77 5.69 8.55 5.92
N TRP A 78 6.62 8.06 6.73
CA TRP A 78 7.59 7.06 6.30
C TRP A 78 6.90 5.72 6.03
N GLU A 79 5.99 5.31 6.91
CA GLU A 79 5.18 4.10 6.70
C GLU A 79 4.33 4.19 5.43
N ASP A 80 3.56 5.27 5.25
CA ASP A 80 2.71 5.43 4.05
C ASP A 80 3.55 5.39 2.78
N ARG A 81 4.71 6.06 2.77
CA ARG A 81 5.62 6.05 1.64
C ARG A 81 6.08 4.64 1.30
N TRP A 82 6.66 3.90 2.23
CA TRP A 82 7.27 2.61 1.90
C TRP A 82 6.26 1.49 1.72
N MET A 83 5.19 1.44 2.52
CA MET A 83 4.11 0.46 2.31
C MET A 83 3.46 0.61 0.92
N SER A 84 3.44 1.82 0.35
CA SER A 84 2.87 2.07 -0.97
C SER A 84 3.70 1.51 -2.14
N VAL A 85 4.98 1.17 -1.91
CA VAL A 85 5.90 0.75 -2.98
C VAL A 85 6.55 -0.62 -2.79
N VAL A 86 6.52 -1.19 -1.57
CA VAL A 86 7.13 -2.51 -1.34
C VAL A 86 6.45 -3.62 -2.15
N ASP A 87 7.19 -4.69 -2.41
CA ASP A 87 6.68 -5.84 -3.17
C ASP A 87 5.70 -6.68 -2.36
N ALA A 88 5.95 -6.83 -1.07
CA ALA A 88 5.05 -7.52 -0.15
C ALA A 88 5.01 -6.83 1.23
N ILE A 89 3.89 -6.99 1.92
CA ILE A 89 3.68 -6.49 3.28
C ILE A 89 3.37 -7.70 4.16
N LEU A 90 4.25 -7.95 5.13
CA LEU A 90 4.04 -8.91 6.20
C LEU A 90 3.25 -8.21 7.31
N PHE A 91 2.03 -8.68 7.59
CA PHE A 91 1.31 -8.28 8.78
C PHE A 91 1.36 -9.41 9.81
N TRP A 92 2.07 -9.24 10.92
CA TRP A 92 2.00 -10.16 12.06
C TRP A 92 1.28 -9.48 13.20
N VAL A 93 0.13 -10.04 13.62
CA VAL A 93 -0.79 -9.40 14.58
C VAL A 93 -0.98 -10.29 15.82
N PRO A 94 0.02 -10.37 16.72
CA PRO A 94 -0.07 -11.06 18.00
C PRO A 94 -0.78 -10.17 19.03
N ARG A 95 -2.04 -9.82 18.73
CA ARG A 95 -2.79 -8.82 19.50
C ARG A 95 -3.15 -9.36 20.88
N GLU A 96 -2.71 -8.63 21.89
CA GLU A 96 -3.09 -8.81 23.29
C GLU A 96 -3.59 -7.48 23.85
N MET A 97 -4.57 -7.55 24.76
CA MET A 97 -5.15 -6.37 25.40
C MET A 97 -4.76 -6.35 26.88
N PRO A 98 -4.29 -5.22 27.44
CA PRO A 98 -4.11 -3.92 26.79
C PRO A 98 -2.72 -3.70 26.14
N GLY A 99 -1.82 -4.68 26.17
CA GLY A 99 -0.39 -4.51 25.87
C GLY A 99 -0.06 -4.17 24.41
N THR A 100 -0.63 -4.89 23.45
CA THR A 100 -0.34 -4.78 22.01
C THR A 100 -1.62 -4.62 21.18
N PRO A 101 -2.40 -3.54 21.39
CA PRO A 101 -3.75 -3.43 20.84
C PRO A 101 -3.79 -3.30 19.31
N GLY A 102 -2.70 -2.87 18.65
CA GLY A 102 -2.59 -2.84 17.19
C GLY A 102 -3.71 -2.08 16.48
N LEU A 103 -4.09 -0.91 17.00
CA LEU A 103 -5.19 -0.11 16.45
C LEU A 103 -4.83 0.50 15.09
N THR A 104 -3.62 1.05 14.95
CA THR A 104 -3.14 1.60 13.66
C THR A 104 -2.96 0.51 12.62
N THR A 105 -2.51 -0.68 13.05
CA THR A 105 -2.39 -1.87 12.20
C THR A 105 -3.69 -2.24 11.50
N ASN A 106 -4.87 -2.01 12.11
CA ASN A 106 -6.14 -2.23 11.42
C ASN A 106 -6.34 -1.30 10.22
N VAL A 107 -5.95 -0.03 10.37
CA VAL A 107 -6.08 0.99 9.32
C VAL A 107 -5.08 0.73 8.20
N GLU A 108 -3.83 0.39 8.57
CA GLU A 108 -2.79 -0.04 7.65
C GLU A 108 -3.20 -1.28 6.85
N PHE A 109 -3.72 -2.31 7.53
CA PHE A 109 -4.21 -3.53 6.88
C PHE A 109 -5.35 -3.22 5.91
N GLY A 110 -6.39 -2.50 6.36
CA GLY A 110 -7.54 -2.15 5.52
C GLY A 110 -7.17 -1.31 4.29
N ARG A 111 -6.06 -0.56 4.33
CA ARG A 111 -5.53 0.17 3.17
C ARG A 111 -4.95 -0.76 2.10
N TYR A 112 -4.43 -1.93 2.48
CA TYR A 112 -3.63 -2.79 1.61
C TYR A 112 -4.17 -4.22 1.42
N GLU A 113 -5.22 -4.63 2.13
CA GLU A 113 -5.79 -5.98 2.06
C GLU A 113 -6.12 -6.44 0.63
N GLY A 114 -6.66 -5.55 -0.21
CA GLY A 114 -6.99 -5.83 -1.62
C GLY A 114 -5.86 -5.58 -2.62
N SER A 115 -4.64 -5.29 -2.15
CA SER A 115 -3.53 -4.94 -3.05
C SER A 115 -2.82 -6.14 -3.69
N GLY A 116 -3.17 -7.37 -3.28
CA GLY A 116 -2.47 -8.59 -3.71
C GLY A 116 -1.04 -8.74 -3.18
N ARG A 117 -0.60 -7.86 -2.26
CA ARG A 117 0.76 -7.83 -1.70
C ARG A 117 0.83 -8.21 -0.22
N VAL A 118 -0.31 -8.49 0.41
CA VAL A 118 -0.40 -8.73 1.85
C VAL A 118 -0.30 -10.23 2.15
N ALA A 119 0.51 -10.58 3.16
CA ALA A 119 0.36 -11.84 3.89
C ALA A 119 0.03 -11.50 5.35
N LEU A 120 -1.00 -12.17 5.89
CA LEU A 120 -1.50 -11.94 7.24
C LEU A 120 -1.15 -13.12 8.13
N GLY A 121 -0.58 -12.82 9.29
CA GLY A 121 -0.29 -13.76 10.33
C GLY A 121 -0.94 -13.34 11.65
N MET A 122 -1.60 -14.28 12.32
CA MET A 122 -2.19 -14.06 13.63
C MET A 122 -2.08 -15.34 14.46
N PRO A 123 -1.47 -15.32 15.65
CA PRO A 123 -1.46 -16.51 16.47
C PRO A 123 -2.89 -16.88 16.92
N PRO A 124 -3.20 -18.17 17.17
CA PRO A 124 -4.56 -18.62 17.50
C PRO A 124 -5.18 -17.94 18.73
N HIS A 125 -4.35 -17.43 19.64
CA HIS A 125 -4.75 -16.72 20.85
C HIS A 125 -4.93 -15.20 20.66
N ALA A 126 -4.69 -14.67 19.46
CA ALA A 126 -4.80 -13.22 19.22
C ALA A 126 -6.22 -12.71 19.44
N HIS A 127 -6.35 -11.64 20.21
CA HIS A 127 -7.64 -11.07 20.57
C HIS A 127 -8.25 -10.30 19.39
N SER A 128 -9.57 -10.45 19.16
CA SER A 128 -10.35 -9.58 18.26
C SER A 128 -9.76 -9.39 16.84
N VAL A 129 -9.22 -10.45 16.24
CA VAL A 129 -8.62 -10.45 14.89
C VAL A 129 -9.53 -11.01 13.79
N ARG A 130 -10.77 -11.40 14.12
CA ARG A 130 -11.72 -12.04 13.18
C ARG A 130 -11.95 -11.23 11.90
N TYR A 131 -12.04 -9.91 11.98
CA TYR A 131 -12.26 -9.06 10.80
C TYR A 131 -11.03 -9.01 9.88
N LEU A 132 -9.82 -9.02 10.43
CA LEU A 132 -8.60 -9.08 9.63
C LEU A 132 -8.55 -10.37 8.81
N ARG A 133 -8.91 -11.51 9.45
CA ARG A 133 -9.01 -12.80 8.76
C ARG A 133 -10.08 -12.78 7.67
N HIS A 134 -11.28 -12.30 7.99
CA HIS A 134 -12.38 -12.23 7.04
C HIS A 134 -11.98 -11.52 5.74
N PHE A 135 -11.39 -10.33 5.85
CA PHE A 135 -10.99 -9.58 4.65
C PHE A 135 -9.76 -10.17 3.96
N ALA A 136 -8.81 -10.74 4.70
CA ALA A 136 -7.70 -11.49 4.07
C ALA A 136 -8.24 -12.64 3.21
N ASP A 137 -9.20 -13.41 3.73
CA ASP A 137 -9.84 -14.50 2.98
C ASP A 137 -10.61 -13.96 1.76
N GLN A 138 -11.34 -12.85 1.90
CA GLN A 138 -12.07 -12.22 0.78
C GLN A 138 -11.15 -11.76 -0.36
N HIS A 139 -9.92 -11.32 -0.05
CA HIS A 139 -8.94 -10.87 -1.03
C HIS A 139 -7.90 -11.94 -1.39
N GLU A 140 -8.12 -13.19 -0.98
CA GLU A 140 -7.21 -14.32 -1.22
C GLU A 140 -5.77 -14.07 -0.72
N ALA A 141 -5.62 -13.22 0.30
CA ALA A 141 -4.34 -12.97 0.93
C ALA A 141 -3.92 -14.20 1.77
N PRO A 142 -2.65 -14.66 1.68
CA PRO A 142 -2.18 -15.76 2.50
C PRO A 142 -2.39 -15.48 4.00
N VAL A 143 -3.02 -16.42 4.70
CA VAL A 143 -3.22 -16.36 6.16
C VAL A 143 -2.45 -17.48 6.85
N ALA A 144 -1.74 -17.16 7.94
CA ALA A 144 -0.99 -18.13 8.73
C ALA A 144 -1.17 -17.93 10.24
N ASP A 145 -0.99 -19.00 11.00
CA ASP A 145 -1.15 -18.98 12.46
C ASP A 145 0.20 -18.81 13.20
N THR A 146 1.31 -18.80 12.47
CA THR A 146 2.66 -18.68 13.05
C THR A 146 3.51 -17.66 12.29
N LEU A 147 4.43 -17.00 13.00
CA LEU A 147 5.35 -16.05 12.40
C LEU A 147 6.23 -16.67 11.30
N PRO A 148 6.82 -17.88 11.46
CA PRO A 148 7.58 -18.53 10.39
C PRO A 148 6.79 -18.77 9.11
N GLN A 149 5.54 -19.23 9.22
CA GLN A 149 4.65 -19.44 8.06
C GLN A 149 4.25 -18.12 7.41
N THR A 150 4.04 -17.08 8.22
CA THR A 150 3.72 -15.74 7.71
C THR A 150 4.90 -15.20 6.89
N VAL A 151 6.13 -15.32 7.42
CA VAL A 151 7.35 -14.96 6.69
C VAL A 151 7.47 -15.75 5.39
N ALA A 152 7.25 -17.07 5.42
CA ALA A 152 7.31 -17.91 4.23
C ALA A 152 6.29 -17.46 3.17
N ALA A 153 5.06 -17.17 3.58
CA ALA A 153 4.01 -16.67 2.69
C ALA A 153 4.36 -15.29 2.09
N THR A 154 4.89 -14.36 2.90
CA THR A 154 5.35 -13.05 2.41
C THR A 154 6.46 -13.21 1.36
N LEU A 155 7.47 -14.04 1.62
CA LEU A 155 8.55 -14.28 0.67
C LEU A 155 8.05 -15.02 -0.59
N GLY A 156 7.02 -15.84 -0.46
CA GLY A 156 6.30 -16.46 -1.58
C GLY A 156 5.68 -15.44 -2.53
N LEU A 157 5.06 -14.37 -2.01
CA LEU A 157 4.50 -13.28 -2.82
C LEU A 157 5.60 -12.54 -3.62
N VAL A 158 6.77 -12.35 -3.01
CA VAL A 158 7.94 -11.74 -3.65
C VAL A 158 8.51 -12.66 -4.75
N GLY A 159 8.64 -13.95 -4.46
CA GLY A 159 9.28 -14.93 -5.34
C GLY A 159 10.74 -14.60 -5.62
N ARG A 160 11.19 -14.74 -6.87
CA ARG A 160 12.61 -14.56 -7.25
C ARG A 160 13.11 -13.10 -7.22
N GLY A 161 12.25 -12.13 -6.92
CA GLY A 161 12.54 -10.71 -7.13
C GLY A 161 12.63 -10.34 -8.61
N ALA A 162 13.04 -9.10 -8.88
CA ALA A 162 13.52 -8.57 -10.16
C ALA A 162 14.27 -7.25 -9.89
N TRP A 163 15.49 -7.10 -10.40
CA TRP A 163 16.29 -5.90 -10.17
C TRP A 163 15.58 -4.64 -10.68
N ARG A 164 15.47 -3.65 -9.80
CA ARG A 164 14.92 -2.31 -10.07
C ARG A 164 15.72 -1.27 -9.32
N GLU A 165 15.80 -0.08 -9.90
CA GLU A 165 16.56 1.06 -9.36
C GLU A 165 15.87 2.40 -9.67
N ALA A 166 16.30 3.45 -8.98
CA ALA A 166 15.76 4.81 -9.16
C ALA A 166 14.22 4.80 -9.05
N GLY A 167 13.48 5.35 -10.02
CA GLY A 167 12.01 5.36 -9.99
C GLY A 167 11.35 4.01 -10.25
N THR A 168 12.06 3.04 -10.86
CA THR A 168 11.48 1.71 -11.13
C THR A 168 11.33 0.86 -9.88
N ARG A 169 12.13 1.13 -8.83
CA ARG A 169 12.03 0.44 -7.53
C ARG A 169 10.74 0.75 -6.78
N ASP A 170 10.06 1.84 -7.16
CA ASP A 170 8.78 2.26 -6.59
C ASP A 170 7.60 1.48 -7.16
N VAL A 171 7.82 0.66 -8.19
CA VAL A 171 6.80 -0.19 -8.82
C VAL A 171 6.87 -1.59 -8.19
N PRO A 172 5.87 -2.01 -7.40
CA PRO A 172 5.83 -3.34 -6.80
C PRO A 172 5.93 -4.45 -7.86
N LEU A 173 6.54 -5.59 -7.50
CA LEU A 173 6.77 -6.72 -8.41
C LEU A 173 5.50 -7.19 -9.12
N LEU A 174 4.38 -7.13 -8.40
CA LEU A 174 3.07 -7.51 -8.90
C LEU A 174 2.70 -6.75 -10.19
N VAL A 175 2.94 -5.43 -10.24
CA VAL A 175 2.70 -4.60 -11.44
C VAL A 175 3.88 -4.66 -12.39
N TRP A 176 5.10 -4.61 -11.85
CA TRP A 176 6.35 -4.65 -12.63
C TRP A 176 6.40 -5.84 -13.59
N ARG A 177 5.96 -7.02 -13.15
CA ARG A 177 6.00 -8.25 -13.95
C ARG A 177 4.94 -8.32 -15.05
N THR A 178 3.96 -7.41 -15.05
CA THR A 178 2.90 -7.45 -16.07
C THR A 178 3.45 -7.09 -17.44
N PRO A 179 3.05 -7.78 -18.53
CA PRO A 179 3.43 -7.42 -19.89
C PRO A 179 3.04 -5.97 -20.24
N ALA A 180 1.87 -5.54 -19.78
CA ALA A 180 1.38 -4.18 -19.95
C ALA A 180 2.36 -3.14 -19.39
N PHE A 181 2.80 -3.29 -18.14
CA PHE A 181 3.76 -2.36 -17.55
C PHE A 181 5.11 -2.39 -18.29
N GLN A 182 5.62 -3.58 -18.64
CA GLN A 182 6.89 -3.72 -19.35
C GLN A 182 6.86 -3.07 -20.74
N THR A 183 5.76 -3.20 -21.48
CA THR A 183 5.55 -2.51 -22.76
C THR A 183 5.56 -1.00 -22.60
N TRP A 184 4.82 -0.48 -21.61
CA TRP A 184 4.78 0.95 -21.33
C TRP A 184 6.16 1.50 -20.92
N TRP A 185 6.84 0.82 -20.00
CA TRP A 185 8.17 1.19 -19.53
C TRP A 185 9.20 1.19 -20.66
N SER A 186 9.19 0.15 -21.50
CA SER A 186 10.10 0.03 -22.65
C SER A 186 9.89 1.15 -23.68
N ALA A 187 8.69 1.70 -23.78
CA ALA A 187 8.39 2.82 -24.68
C ALA A 187 8.94 4.18 -24.19
N LEU A 188 9.33 4.31 -22.91
CA LEU A 188 9.93 5.54 -22.38
C LEU A 188 11.38 5.72 -22.86
N SER A 189 12.15 4.63 -22.95
CA SER A 189 13.58 4.68 -23.24
C SER A 189 13.92 5.28 -24.62
N PRO A 190 13.27 4.91 -25.75
CA PRO A 190 13.50 5.54 -27.05
C PRO A 190 13.18 7.04 -27.08
N ARG A 191 12.37 7.53 -26.13
CA ARG A 191 12.01 8.95 -25.98
C ARG A 191 12.97 9.69 -25.06
N GLY A 192 13.96 9.01 -24.49
CA GLY A 192 14.86 9.53 -23.45
C GLY A 192 14.13 9.92 -22.16
N GLU A 193 12.91 9.42 -21.96
CA GLU A 193 12.13 9.66 -20.76
C GLU A 193 12.60 8.74 -19.62
N ARG A 194 12.55 9.24 -18.38
CA ARG A 194 12.97 8.49 -17.18
C ARG A 194 11.86 8.45 -16.14
N LEU A 195 11.58 7.26 -15.61
CA LEU A 195 10.70 7.10 -14.47
C LEU A 195 11.44 7.56 -13.20
N LEU A 196 10.90 8.58 -12.53
CA LEU A 196 11.45 9.14 -11.29
C LEU A 196 10.84 8.49 -10.04
N GLY A 197 9.59 8.02 -10.14
CA GLY A 197 8.88 7.36 -9.06
C GLY A 197 7.50 6.92 -9.51
N ALA A 198 6.88 6.07 -8.70
CA ALA A 198 5.55 5.55 -9.00
C ALA A 198 4.77 5.22 -7.72
N ARG A 199 3.44 5.18 -7.83
CA ARG A 199 2.55 4.73 -6.75
C ARG A 199 1.40 3.94 -7.35
N VAL A 200 1.29 2.67 -6.96
CA VAL A 200 0.14 1.86 -7.33
C VAL A 200 -1.07 2.34 -6.52
N ARG A 201 -2.12 2.75 -7.21
CA ARG A 201 -3.37 3.24 -6.61
C ARG A 201 -4.36 2.12 -6.41
N TRP A 202 -4.34 1.13 -7.29
CA TRP A 202 -5.30 0.04 -7.30
C TRP A 202 -4.77 -1.14 -8.12
N THR A 203 -5.17 -2.34 -7.71
CA THR A 203 -4.95 -3.60 -8.42
C THR A 203 -6.21 -4.45 -8.30
N SER A 204 -6.45 -5.31 -9.28
CA SER A 204 -7.50 -6.32 -9.20
C SER A 204 -7.20 -7.50 -10.11
N GLY A 205 -7.81 -8.64 -9.76
CA GLY A 205 -7.60 -9.92 -10.43
C GLY A 205 -6.28 -10.57 -10.05
N SER A 206 -6.21 -11.89 -10.28
CA SER A 206 -4.99 -12.67 -10.05
C SER A 206 -3.82 -12.08 -10.83
N GLY A 207 -2.67 -11.91 -10.15
CA GLY A 207 -1.45 -11.36 -10.76
C GLY A 207 -1.57 -9.89 -11.20
N ALA A 208 -2.50 -9.11 -10.63
CA ALA A 208 -2.83 -7.75 -11.06
C ALA A 208 -3.15 -7.68 -12.56
N ALA A 209 -4.12 -8.48 -13.00
CA ALA A 209 -4.67 -8.39 -14.35
C ALA A 209 -5.17 -6.97 -14.67
N SER A 210 -5.64 -6.22 -13.68
CA SER A 210 -5.92 -4.80 -13.79
C SER A 210 -5.15 -4.00 -12.74
N TRP A 211 -4.67 -2.81 -13.11
CA TRP A 211 -3.98 -1.92 -12.19
C TRP A 211 -4.04 -0.45 -12.64
N VAL A 212 -3.90 0.45 -11.67
CA VAL A 212 -3.73 1.90 -11.88
C VAL A 212 -2.48 2.35 -11.16
N LEU A 213 -1.61 3.05 -11.88
CA LEU A 213 -0.33 3.57 -11.42
C LEU A 213 -0.28 5.08 -11.67
N ASP A 214 0.04 5.85 -10.63
CA ASP A 214 0.47 7.23 -10.80
C ASP A 214 2.00 7.23 -10.92
N ALA A 215 2.53 7.71 -12.04
CA ALA A 215 3.95 7.71 -12.37
C ALA A 215 4.47 9.14 -12.56
N THR A 216 5.65 9.43 -12.02
CA THR A 216 6.35 10.69 -12.24
C THR A 216 7.45 10.46 -13.26
N VAL A 217 7.37 11.13 -14.42
CA VAL A 217 8.29 10.93 -15.55
C VAL A 217 9.02 12.23 -15.86
N ALA A 218 10.34 12.14 -16.03
CA ALA A 218 11.15 13.24 -16.54
C ALA A 218 11.39 13.07 -18.04
N ALA A 219 11.13 14.13 -18.80
CA ALA A 219 11.50 14.23 -20.21
C ALA A 219 13.02 14.53 -20.37
N PRO A 220 13.60 14.30 -21.55
CA PRO A 220 15.01 14.63 -21.82
C PRO A 220 15.35 16.10 -21.57
N ALA A 221 14.41 17.00 -21.89
CA ALA A 221 14.55 18.44 -21.73
C ALA A 221 14.41 18.92 -20.26
N GLY A 222 14.23 18.00 -19.31
CA GLY A 222 14.17 18.29 -17.88
C GLY A 222 12.77 18.60 -17.32
N SER A 223 11.72 18.67 -18.16
CA SER A 223 10.35 18.76 -17.66
C SER A 223 9.96 17.50 -16.90
N VAL A 224 9.18 17.66 -15.83
CA VAL A 224 8.67 16.57 -15.00
C VAL A 224 7.13 16.56 -15.10
N GLU A 225 6.57 15.40 -15.39
CA GLU A 225 5.15 15.20 -15.61
C GLU A 225 4.61 14.06 -14.73
N SER A 226 3.39 14.24 -14.23
CA SER A 226 2.62 13.17 -13.59
C SER A 226 1.73 12.49 -14.62
N ARG A 227 1.79 11.17 -14.70
CA ARG A 227 1.01 10.35 -15.63
C ARG A 227 0.21 9.31 -14.86
N ARG A 228 -1.07 9.17 -15.19
CA ARG A 228 -1.87 8.03 -14.74
C ARG A 228 -1.85 6.96 -15.82
N VAL A 229 -1.26 5.84 -15.49
CA VAL A 229 -1.12 4.68 -16.37
C VAL A 229 -2.04 3.60 -15.84
N MET A 230 -2.84 3.00 -16.72
CA MET A 230 -3.78 1.96 -16.34
C MET A 230 -3.77 0.81 -17.34
N CYS A 231 -3.93 -0.39 -16.82
CA CYS A 231 -4.23 -1.60 -17.57
C CYS A 231 -5.52 -2.17 -17.01
N LEU A 232 -6.48 -2.50 -17.88
CA LEU A 232 -7.75 -3.09 -17.51
C LEU A 232 -7.88 -4.45 -18.21
N ASN A 233 -8.15 -5.50 -17.44
CA ASN A 233 -8.34 -6.88 -17.91
C ASN A 233 -7.16 -7.45 -18.72
N GLY A 234 -5.93 -7.08 -18.38
CA GLY A 234 -4.73 -7.52 -19.08
C GLY A 234 -4.62 -7.02 -20.53
N ALA A 235 -5.52 -6.13 -20.95
CA ALA A 235 -5.55 -5.53 -22.28
C ALA A 235 -4.62 -4.29 -22.38
N ASP A 236 -4.69 -3.59 -23.51
CA ASP A 236 -3.82 -2.46 -23.86
C ASP A 236 -3.68 -1.42 -22.73
N VAL A 237 -2.47 -0.88 -22.60
CA VAL A 237 -2.17 0.18 -21.64
C VAL A 237 -2.80 1.48 -22.11
N VAL A 238 -3.62 2.08 -21.25
CA VAL A 238 -4.10 3.45 -21.44
C VAL A 238 -3.26 4.38 -20.57
N THR A 239 -2.70 5.42 -21.18
CA THR A 239 -1.95 6.47 -20.46
C THR A 239 -2.70 7.78 -20.58
N ALA A 240 -3.04 8.37 -19.44
CA ALA A 240 -3.53 9.73 -19.35
C ALA A 240 -2.45 10.61 -18.72
N VAL A 241 -2.08 11.70 -19.41
CA VAL A 241 -1.23 12.74 -18.81
C VAL A 241 -2.11 13.55 -17.86
N LEU A 242 -1.75 13.57 -16.58
CA LEU A 242 -2.41 14.44 -15.62
C LEU A 242 -1.78 15.81 -15.79
N ALA A 243 -2.52 16.76 -16.37
CA ALA A 243 -2.05 18.14 -16.44
C ALA A 243 -1.80 18.64 -15.01
N ASN A 244 -0.55 18.94 -14.69
CA ASN A 244 -0.23 19.67 -13.47
C ASN A 244 -0.81 21.08 -13.63
N THR A 245 -1.98 21.35 -13.06
CA THR A 245 -2.38 22.72 -12.76
C THR A 245 -1.54 23.20 -11.60
N SER A 246 -0.30 23.59 -11.89
CA SER A 246 0.48 24.45 -10.99
C SER A 246 -0.19 25.83 -10.97
N GLN A 247 -1.30 25.95 -10.26
CA GLN A 247 -1.74 27.24 -9.74
C GLN A 247 -1.22 27.32 -8.31
N GLU A 248 -0.47 28.39 -8.02
CA GLU A 248 -0.13 28.80 -6.66
C GLU A 248 -1.39 28.72 -5.80
N VAL A 249 -1.35 27.86 -4.78
CA VAL A 249 -2.44 27.77 -3.81
C VAL A 249 -2.24 28.93 -2.84
N GLU A 250 -3.03 29.98 -3.04
CA GLU A 250 -3.29 31.03 -2.04
C GLU A 250 -3.58 30.38 -0.67
N PRO A 251 -3.00 30.91 0.43
CA PRO A 251 -3.18 30.36 1.77
C PRO A 251 -4.61 30.59 2.25
N GLY A 252 -5.48 29.62 1.96
CA GLY A 252 -6.90 29.61 2.34
C GLY A 252 -7.71 28.46 1.75
N GLY A 253 -7.16 27.70 0.79
CA GLY A 253 -7.87 26.65 0.04
C GLY A 253 -7.78 25.22 0.58
N ALA A 254 -7.56 24.99 1.88
CA ALA A 254 -7.28 23.66 2.44
C ALA A 254 -8.33 22.59 2.10
N THR A 255 -9.59 22.97 1.92
CA THR A 255 -10.69 22.03 1.59
C THR A 255 -10.68 21.57 0.12
N ARG A 256 -10.09 22.36 -0.79
CA ARG A 256 -10.07 22.04 -2.24
C ARG A 256 -8.87 21.16 -2.61
N ALA A 257 -7.76 21.29 -1.88
CA ALA A 257 -6.56 20.47 -2.07
C ALA A 257 -6.77 19.00 -1.63
N MET A 258 -7.49 18.75 -0.52
CA MET A 258 -7.76 17.39 -0.05
C MET A 258 -8.57 16.54 -1.04
N LEU A 259 -9.48 17.14 -1.80
CA LEU A 259 -10.28 16.42 -2.79
C LEU A 259 -9.49 16.09 -4.06
N HIS A 260 -8.48 16.90 -4.39
CA HIS A 260 -7.62 16.68 -5.55
C HIS A 260 -6.58 15.57 -5.30
N GLU A 261 -6.06 15.46 -4.07
CA GLU A 261 -5.09 14.42 -3.66
C GLU A 261 -5.71 13.02 -3.56
N ALA A 262 -7.03 12.94 -3.35
CA ALA A 262 -7.79 11.69 -3.36
C ALA A 262 -8.04 11.10 -4.77
N GLY A 263 -7.64 11.79 -5.84
CA GLY A 263 -7.71 11.26 -7.21
C GLY A 263 -9.12 11.19 -7.81
N TYR A 264 -10.12 11.82 -7.19
CA TYR A 264 -11.42 12.05 -7.81
C TYR A 264 -11.36 13.31 -8.67
N LEU A 265 -11.21 13.15 -9.99
CA LEU A 265 -11.65 14.20 -10.91
C LEU A 265 -13.18 14.23 -10.86
N VAL A 266 -13.74 14.92 -9.86
CA VAL A 266 -15.16 15.23 -9.88
C VAL A 266 -15.33 16.35 -10.89
N THR A 267 -15.76 16.00 -12.10
CA THR A 267 -16.22 17.03 -13.04
C THR A 267 -17.37 17.78 -12.39
N SER A 268 -17.53 19.07 -12.68
CA SER A 268 -18.67 19.87 -12.21
C SER A 268 -20.00 19.17 -12.52
N GLU A 269 -20.06 18.50 -13.66
CA GLU A 269 -21.17 17.65 -14.10
C GLU A 269 -21.36 16.39 -13.24
N GLY A 270 -20.28 15.76 -12.77
CA GLY A 270 -20.31 14.63 -11.84
C GLY A 270 -20.80 15.01 -10.45
N VAL A 271 -20.39 16.18 -9.92
CA VAL A 271 -20.91 16.73 -8.65
C VAL A 271 -22.42 16.96 -8.77
N GLN A 272 -22.83 17.56 -9.88
CA GLN A 272 -24.23 17.91 -10.13
C GLN A 272 -25.12 16.67 -10.20
N ARG A 273 -24.70 15.63 -10.96
CA ARG A 273 -25.40 14.34 -11.01
C ARG A 273 -25.49 13.65 -9.64
N MET A 274 -24.44 13.74 -8.82
CA MET A 274 -24.47 13.17 -7.47
C MET A 274 -25.47 13.91 -6.57
N ARG A 275 -25.51 15.25 -6.64
CA ARG A 275 -26.42 16.09 -5.88
C ARG A 275 -27.88 15.84 -6.26
N GLU A 276 -28.17 15.73 -7.55
CA GLU A 276 -29.50 15.38 -8.07
C GLU A 276 -29.95 13.99 -7.58
N ARG A 277 -29.02 13.03 -7.51
CA ARG A 277 -29.30 11.66 -7.07
C ARG A 277 -29.54 11.56 -5.56
N VAL A 278 -28.83 12.35 -4.76
CA VAL A 278 -29.08 12.47 -3.31
C VAL A 278 -30.43 13.14 -3.05
N GLN A 279 -30.74 14.25 -3.72
CA GLN A 279 -32.04 14.92 -3.61
C GLN A 279 -33.20 14.01 -4.04
N ALA A 280 -33.01 13.20 -5.09
CA ALA A 280 -34.01 12.22 -5.52
C ALA A 280 -34.19 11.05 -4.52
N LEU A 281 -33.17 10.72 -3.73
CA LEU A 281 -33.27 9.71 -2.67
C LEU A 281 -33.95 10.29 -1.42
N GLU A 282 -33.63 11.52 -1.04
CA GLU A 282 -34.27 12.23 0.07
C GLU A 282 -35.77 12.46 -0.22
N ALA A 283 -36.13 12.86 -1.43
CA ALA A 283 -37.53 13.00 -1.86
C ALA A 283 -38.32 11.67 -1.85
N ARG A 284 -37.63 10.52 -2.01
CA ARG A 284 -38.26 9.19 -1.91
C ARG A 284 -38.41 8.71 -0.46
N GLN A 285 -37.56 9.20 0.44
CA GLN A 285 -37.66 8.91 1.87
C GLN A 285 -38.85 9.64 2.52
N ASP A 286 -39.18 10.85 2.06
CA ASP A 286 -40.36 11.58 2.53
C ASP A 286 -41.70 10.93 2.12
N ASP A 287 -41.72 10.17 1.01
CA ASP A 287 -42.93 9.45 0.55
C ASP A 287 -43.15 8.09 1.25
N THR A 288 -42.12 7.52 1.89
CA THR A 288 -42.18 6.19 2.52
C THR A 288 -42.34 6.21 4.04
N CYS A 289 -42.22 7.38 4.69
CA CYS A 289 -42.33 7.52 6.14
C CYS A 289 -43.72 7.97 6.66
N ARG A 290 -44.79 7.90 5.83
CA ARG A 290 -46.12 8.40 6.22
C ARG A 290 -47.20 7.35 6.54
N ASN A 291 -46.91 6.06 6.45
CA ASN A 291 -47.81 5.01 6.94
C ASN A 291 -47.00 3.92 7.62
N ASP A 292 -47.07 3.91 8.95
CA ASP A 292 -47.13 2.70 9.81
C ASP A 292 -46.58 3.03 11.20
N TYR A 293 -47.39 3.72 12.00
CA TYR A 293 -47.35 3.64 13.46
C TYR A 293 -48.75 3.97 13.99
N LEU A 294 -49.63 2.97 13.96
CA LEU A 294 -50.79 2.94 14.86
C LEU A 294 -50.34 2.30 16.17
N PRO A 295 -50.63 2.89 17.35
CA PRO A 295 -50.34 2.24 18.62
C PRO A 295 -51.51 1.31 18.96
N ASP A 296 -51.23 0.01 19.12
CA ASP A 296 -52.18 -0.88 19.76
C ASP A 296 -52.32 -0.48 21.23
N ARG A 297 -53.55 -0.07 21.57
CA ARG A 297 -54.09 -0.07 22.93
C ARG A 297 -54.67 -1.45 23.19
N GLU A 298 -54.21 -2.11 24.24
CA GLU A 298 -55.00 -2.66 25.35
C GLU A 298 -54.07 -3.22 26.44
#